data_AF-A0AAV3ZL60-F1
#
_entry.id   AF-A0AAV3ZL60-F1
#
_cell.length_a   1.000
_cell.length_b   1.000
_cell.length_c   1.000
_cell.angle_alpha   90.00
_cell.angle_beta   90.00
_cell.angle_gamma   90.00
#
_symmetry.space_group_name_H-M   'P 1'
#
loop_
_entity.id
_entity.type
_entity.pdbx_description
1 polymer ?
#
loop_
_entity_poly.entity_id
_entity_poly.type
_entity_poly.pdbx_seq_one_letter_code
_entity_poly.pdbx_strand_id
1 'polypeptide(L)'
;MAARMSDRSIQRKEDYLDWMHEKFCASSKAYVSAVKAALRSHSRENAAEIFERAIDVLSPDFPDPTSIDEQTKEKEGRDGKELNLLKDRIVQIEKQLQEAQNERSTLESELESAAAAAAAAAAAAAVTPPPTAPSASSLSRPLKDVRQRNSFTACLSEDQKKTKIVDVQLLPGGRLLLADGENKCVKLFDTQGQHLRSLKCRNPPFCLAMLDSSSIRHAVAVTLPYSPAIDLLEVTGDKIKVKRTLQTSRKYDAVAAINNQTLALGYDNGPGIDLIDLGGRVLRQIWCYVIPETTGKDRKQPATTGNDWK
;
A
#
# COMPACT_ATOMS: atom_id res chain seq x y z
N MET A 1 -35.38 -25.67 14.17
CA MET A 1 -36.04 -24.39 13.84
C MET A 1 -35.50 -23.32 14.80
N ALA A 2 -34.71 -22.37 14.32
CA ALA A 2 -34.24 -21.27 15.17
C ALA A 2 -35.36 -20.24 15.33
N ALA A 3 -35.71 -19.90 16.58
CA ALA A 3 -36.70 -18.88 16.86
C ALA A 3 -36.20 -17.52 16.33
N ARG A 4 -36.91 -16.95 15.35
CA ARG A 4 -36.62 -15.60 14.86
C ARG A 4 -36.98 -14.61 15.97
N MET A 5 -36.01 -13.79 16.39
CA MET A 5 -36.28 -12.66 17.27
C MET A 5 -37.24 -11.69 16.57
N SER A 6 -38.17 -11.12 17.33
CA SER A 6 -39.04 -10.07 16.80
C SER A 6 -38.25 -8.79 16.54
N ASP A 7 -38.65 -8.01 15.54
CA ASP A 7 -38.00 -6.75 15.18
C ASP A 7 -37.92 -5.77 16.36
N ARG A 8 -38.92 -5.79 17.23
CA ARG A 8 -38.94 -5.00 18.47
C ARG A 8 -37.85 -5.41 19.47
N SER A 9 -37.47 -6.69 19.50
CA SER A 9 -36.38 -7.20 20.32
C SER A 9 -35.01 -6.82 19.74
N ILE A 10 -34.91 -6.81 18.41
CA ILE A 10 -33.69 -6.36 17.69
C ILE A 10 -33.48 -4.86 17.96
N GLN A 11 -34.49 -4.03 17.73
CA GLN A 11 -34.40 -2.58 17.95
C GLN A 11 -33.97 -2.23 19.38
N ARG A 12 -34.55 -2.87 20.40
CA ARG A 12 -34.16 -2.63 21.80
C ARG A 12 -32.70 -2.97 22.11
N LYS A 13 -32.15 -3.98 21.43
CA LYS A 13 -30.74 -4.35 21.59
C LYS A 13 -29.82 -3.36 20.87
N GLU A 14 -30.24 -2.86 19.71
CA GLU A 14 -29.52 -1.78 19.01
C GLU A 14 -29.50 -0.50 19.85
N ASP A 15 -30.66 -0.05 20.35
CA ASP A 15 -30.76 1.13 21.21
C ASP A 15 -29.88 1.00 22.49
N TYR A 16 -29.82 -0.22 23.05
CA TYR A 16 -28.96 -0.51 24.21
C TYR A 16 -27.47 -0.46 23.87
N LEU A 17 -27.07 -0.98 22.71
CA LEU A 17 -25.68 -0.93 22.25
C LEU A 17 -25.24 0.52 21.98
N ASP A 18 -26.11 1.32 21.36
CA ASP A 18 -25.84 2.74 21.11
C ASP A 18 -25.68 3.52 22.42
N TRP A 19 -26.56 3.27 23.40
CA TRP A 19 -26.45 3.87 24.73
C TRP A 19 -25.16 3.47 25.45
N MET A 20 -24.76 2.19 25.40
CA MET A 20 -23.51 1.73 25.99
C MET A 20 -22.29 2.37 25.33
N HIS A 21 -22.29 2.48 24.00
CA HIS A 21 -21.22 3.12 23.24
C HIS A 21 -21.09 4.61 23.61
N GLU A 22 -22.21 5.34 23.71
CA GLU A 22 -22.22 6.73 24.14
C GLU A 22 -21.63 6.90 25.54
N LYS A 23 -22.03 6.05 26.50
CA LYS A 23 -21.50 6.06 27.87
C LYS A 23 -20.01 5.76 27.92
N PHE A 24 -19.55 4.75 27.17
CA PHE A 24 -18.14 4.41 27.09
C PHE A 24 -17.30 5.56 26.53
N CYS A 25 -17.75 6.18 25.43
CA CYS A 25 -17.07 7.34 24.85
C CYS A 25 -17.00 8.53 25.80
N ALA A 26 -18.09 8.82 26.54
CA ALA A 26 -18.13 9.90 27.51
C ALA A 26 -17.14 9.66 28.67
N SER A 27 -17.15 8.45 29.25
CA SER A 27 -16.24 8.08 30.34
C SER A 27 -14.78 8.08 29.89
N SER A 28 -14.48 7.53 28.70
CA SER A 28 -13.12 7.53 28.14
C SER A 28 -12.60 8.95 27.89
N LYS A 29 -13.42 9.85 27.35
CA LYS A 29 -13.04 11.26 27.15
C LYS A 29 -12.77 11.98 28.48
N ALA A 30 -13.65 11.80 29.47
CA ALA A 30 -13.48 12.41 30.79
C ALA A 30 -12.17 11.91 31.46
N TYR A 31 -11.92 10.61 31.37
CA TYR A 31 -10.71 9.97 31.88
C TYR A 31 -9.43 10.47 31.20
N VAL A 32 -9.38 10.48 29.87
CA VAL A 32 -8.22 10.99 29.11
C VAL A 32 -7.94 12.45 29.46
N SER A 33 -8.98 13.25 29.67
CA SER A 33 -8.85 14.63 30.11
C SER A 33 -8.23 14.73 31.51
N ALA A 34 -8.69 13.92 32.46
CA ALA A 34 -8.17 13.86 33.83
C ALA A 34 -6.69 13.42 33.87
N VAL A 35 -6.32 12.37 33.13
CA VAL A 35 -4.93 11.90 33.03
C VAL A 35 -4.04 12.99 32.42
N LYS A 36 -4.48 13.66 31.35
CA LYS A 36 -3.73 14.77 30.75
C LYS A 36 -3.56 15.95 31.71
N ALA A 37 -4.58 16.27 32.50
CA ALA A 37 -4.50 17.33 33.51
C ALA A 37 -3.52 16.95 34.64
N ALA A 38 -3.56 15.70 35.09
CA ALA A 38 -2.64 15.17 36.11
C ALA A 38 -1.18 15.15 35.62
N LEU A 39 -0.94 14.66 34.40
CA LEU A 39 0.39 14.64 33.77
C LEU A 39 1.00 16.04 33.59
N ARG A 40 0.15 17.06 33.40
CA ARG A 40 0.60 18.46 33.26
C ARG A 40 0.91 19.14 34.60
N SER A 41 0.41 18.60 35.71
CA SER A 41 0.45 19.26 37.02
C SER A 41 1.53 18.71 37.97
N HIS A 42 2.17 17.58 37.66
CA HIS A 42 3.07 16.88 38.58
C HIS A 42 4.42 16.51 37.95
N SER A 43 5.45 16.29 38.78
CA SER A 43 6.75 15.77 38.35
C SER A 43 6.60 14.36 37.73
N ARG A 44 7.55 13.98 36.86
CA ARG A 44 7.51 12.73 36.07
C ARG A 44 7.33 11.45 36.90
N GLU A 45 7.64 11.47 38.20
CA GLU A 45 7.53 10.29 39.08
C GLU A 45 6.08 10.00 39.49
N ASN A 46 5.23 11.01 39.68
CA ASN A 46 3.82 10.81 40.02
C ASN A 46 2.93 10.45 38.82
N ALA A 47 3.42 10.70 37.60
CA ALA A 47 2.71 10.35 36.36
C ALA A 47 2.48 8.84 36.21
N ALA A 48 3.47 8.03 36.62
CA ALA A 48 3.40 6.57 36.55
C ALA A 48 2.41 6.01 37.58
N GLU A 49 2.44 6.51 38.83
CA GLU A 49 1.50 6.07 39.88
C GLU A 49 0.05 6.42 39.53
N ILE A 50 -0.18 7.57 38.91
CA ILE A 50 -1.51 7.97 38.43
C ILE A 50 -1.96 7.09 37.26
N PHE A 51 -1.06 6.67 36.39
CA PHE A 51 -1.39 5.76 35.29
C PHE A 51 -1.78 4.36 35.80
N GLU A 52 -1.01 3.80 36.75
CA GLU A 52 -1.29 2.48 37.36
C GLU A 52 -2.62 2.49 38.13
N ARG A 53 -2.87 3.48 39.00
CA ARG A 53 -4.17 3.64 39.67
C ARG A 53 -5.34 3.78 38.70
N ALA A 54 -5.07 4.35 37.54
CA ALA A 54 -6.08 4.58 36.53
C ALA A 54 -6.34 3.32 35.68
N ILE A 55 -5.43 2.34 35.66
CA ILE A 55 -5.68 0.98 35.18
C ILE A 55 -6.54 0.22 36.20
N ASP A 56 -6.24 0.34 37.50
CA ASP A 56 -6.99 -0.34 38.56
C ASP A 56 -8.48 0.07 38.61
N VAL A 57 -8.78 1.35 38.36
CA VAL A 57 -10.17 1.86 38.32
C VAL A 57 -10.95 1.34 37.11
N LEU A 58 -10.26 1.03 36.01
CA LEU A 58 -10.86 0.44 34.81
C LEU A 58 -10.92 -1.09 34.87
N SER A 59 -10.13 -1.72 35.74
CA SER A 59 -10.02 -3.18 35.87
C SER A 59 -11.29 -3.92 36.34
N PRO A 60 -12.20 -3.40 37.18
CA PRO A 60 -13.37 -4.18 37.61
C PRO A 60 -14.38 -4.47 36.48
N ASP A 61 -14.29 -3.76 35.33
CA ASP A 61 -15.09 -4.03 34.14
C ASP A 61 -14.42 -5.06 33.18
N PHE A 62 -13.24 -5.59 33.54
CA PHE A 62 -12.49 -6.60 32.78
C PHE A 62 -12.18 -7.84 33.66
N PRO A 63 -12.21 -9.06 33.12
CA PRO A 63 -12.01 -10.28 33.91
C PRO A 63 -10.62 -10.36 34.56
N ASP A 64 -10.58 -10.91 35.78
CA ASP A 64 -9.42 -10.99 36.67
C ASP A 64 -8.25 -11.79 36.04
N PRO A 65 -7.08 -11.15 35.83
CA PRO A 65 -5.90 -11.77 35.20
C PRO A 65 -5.25 -12.86 36.07
N THR A 66 -5.56 -12.96 37.36
CA THR A 66 -5.01 -14.01 38.24
C THR A 66 -5.58 -15.41 37.98
N SER A 67 -6.71 -15.51 37.25
CA SER A 67 -7.27 -16.81 36.79
C SER A 67 -6.42 -17.50 35.71
N ILE A 68 -5.37 -16.83 35.21
CA ILE A 68 -4.46 -17.31 34.16
C ILE A 68 -3.22 -18.00 34.75
N ASP A 69 -2.91 -17.80 36.04
CA ASP A 69 -1.58 -18.14 36.59
C ASP A 69 -1.32 -19.62 36.90
N GLU A 70 -2.34 -20.47 36.99
CA GLU A 70 -2.11 -21.91 37.20
C GLU A 70 -1.73 -22.66 35.92
N GLN A 71 -2.00 -22.10 34.73
CA GLN A 71 -1.54 -22.66 33.45
C GLN A 71 -0.13 -22.18 33.05
N THR A 72 0.41 -21.16 33.70
CA THR A 72 1.67 -20.51 33.31
C THR A 72 2.90 -21.32 33.74
N LYS A 73 2.84 -22.05 34.87
CA LYS A 73 4.00 -22.79 35.41
C LYS A 73 4.43 -24.02 34.57
N GLU A 74 3.53 -24.64 33.81
CA GLU A 74 3.92 -25.68 32.84
C GLU A 74 4.42 -25.09 31.50
N LYS A 75 4.11 -23.82 31.24
CA LYS A 75 4.46 -23.12 29.99
C LYS A 75 5.90 -22.58 30.02
N GLU A 76 6.35 -22.10 31.17
CA GLU A 76 7.72 -21.59 31.36
C GLU A 76 8.82 -22.62 31.02
N GLY A 77 8.57 -23.92 31.24
CA GLY A 77 9.51 -24.99 30.88
C GLY A 77 9.60 -25.28 29.37
N ARG A 78 8.51 -25.03 28.60
CA ARG A 78 8.52 -25.14 27.13
C ARG A 78 9.14 -23.90 26.50
N ASP A 79 8.83 -22.74 27.05
CA ASP A 79 9.29 -21.44 26.55
C ASP A 79 10.83 -21.31 26.66
N GLY A 80 11.46 -21.92 27.68
CA GLY A 80 12.93 -21.97 27.80
C GLY A 80 13.63 -22.75 26.68
N LYS A 81 13.06 -23.86 26.20
CA LYS A 81 13.63 -24.63 25.07
C LYS A 81 13.47 -23.89 23.75
N GLU A 82 12.31 -23.27 23.54
CA GLU A 82 12.05 -22.47 22.35
C GLU A 82 12.95 -21.22 22.30
N LEU A 83 13.19 -20.58 23.44
CA LEU A 83 14.11 -19.44 23.55
C LEU A 83 15.55 -19.82 23.17
N ASN A 84 16.05 -20.98 23.61
CA ASN A 84 17.39 -21.44 23.25
C ASN A 84 17.47 -21.77 21.74
N LEU A 85 16.44 -22.41 21.18
CA LEU A 85 16.37 -22.65 19.73
C LEU A 85 16.36 -21.35 18.93
N LEU A 86 15.65 -20.32 19.41
CA LEU A 86 15.63 -19.01 18.77
C LEU A 86 17.01 -18.32 18.84
N LYS A 87 17.72 -18.42 19.96
CA LYS A 87 19.09 -17.91 20.09
C LYS A 87 20.05 -18.57 19.10
N ASP A 88 20.00 -19.89 18.96
CA ASP A 88 20.83 -20.61 18.00
C ASP A 88 20.52 -20.20 16.54
N ARG A 89 19.24 -19.99 16.22
CA ARG A 89 18.81 -19.49 14.91
C ARG A 89 19.30 -18.07 14.64
N ILE A 90 19.31 -17.19 15.64
CA ILE A 90 19.85 -15.83 15.51
C ILE A 90 21.34 -15.89 15.16
N VAL A 91 22.12 -16.68 15.90
CA VAL A 91 23.56 -16.86 15.63
C VAL A 91 23.81 -17.40 14.21
N GLN A 92 22.97 -18.35 13.76
CA GLN A 92 23.08 -18.88 12.40
C GLN A 92 22.76 -17.84 11.31
N ILE A 93 21.76 -16.98 11.54
CA ILE A 93 21.41 -15.89 10.63
C ILE A 93 22.53 -14.84 10.59
N GLU A 94 23.12 -14.48 11.72
CA GLU A 94 24.25 -13.55 11.78
C GLU A 94 25.45 -14.08 10.98
N LYS A 95 25.74 -15.38 11.09
CA LYS A 95 26.78 -16.02 10.28
C LYS A 95 26.50 -15.92 8.78
N GLN A 96 25.27 -16.23 8.35
CA GLN A 96 24.87 -16.14 6.94
C GLN A 96 24.94 -14.70 6.42
N LEU A 97 24.57 -13.73 7.26
CA LEU A 97 24.67 -12.31 6.91
C LEU A 97 26.12 -11.88 6.69
N GLN A 98 27.04 -12.35 7.54
CA GLN A 98 28.47 -12.07 7.39
C GLN A 98 29.06 -12.70 6.12
N GLU A 99 28.67 -13.94 5.79
CA GLU A 99 29.08 -14.61 4.54
C GLU A 99 28.59 -13.82 3.31
N ALA A 100 27.32 -13.40 3.30
CA ALA A 100 26.76 -12.60 2.21
C ALA A 100 27.42 -11.22 2.07
N GLN A 101 27.83 -10.60 3.18
CA GLN A 101 28.59 -9.34 3.15
C GLN A 101 29.97 -9.52 2.52
N ASN A 102 30.67 -10.62 2.85
CA ASN A 102 31.98 -10.93 2.26
C ASN A 102 31.87 -11.20 0.75
N GLU A 103 30.84 -11.94 0.32
CA GLU A 103 30.56 -12.17 -1.11
C GLU A 103 30.28 -10.86 -1.85
N ARG A 104 29.49 -9.97 -1.25
CA ARG A 104 29.19 -8.66 -1.82
C ARG A 104 30.46 -7.81 -1.98
N SER A 105 31.33 -7.75 -0.97
CA SER A 105 32.59 -7.01 -1.08
C SER A 105 33.50 -7.57 -2.18
N THR A 106 33.49 -8.89 -2.37
CA THR A 106 34.23 -9.54 -3.47
C THR A 106 33.67 -9.08 -4.83
N LEU A 107 32.35 -9.14 -5.01
CA LEU A 107 31.70 -8.69 -6.25
C LEU A 107 31.88 -7.20 -6.54
N GLU A 108 31.86 -6.35 -5.51
CA GLU A 108 32.13 -4.91 -5.67
C GLU A 108 33.56 -4.68 -6.20
N SER A 109 34.55 -5.41 -5.67
CA SER A 109 35.93 -5.33 -6.18
C SER A 109 36.09 -5.85 -7.62
N GLU A 110 35.36 -6.90 -8.00
CA GLU A 110 35.34 -7.42 -9.37
C GLU A 110 34.71 -6.42 -10.34
N LEU A 111 33.64 -5.74 -9.93
CA LEU A 111 32.96 -4.71 -10.72
C LEU A 111 33.87 -3.51 -10.95
N GLU A 112 34.58 -3.04 -9.93
CA GLU A 112 35.55 -1.94 -10.04
C GLU A 112 36.71 -2.31 -10.98
N SER A 113 37.23 -3.54 -10.89
CA SER A 113 38.26 -4.06 -11.80
C SER A 113 37.75 -4.12 -13.25
N ALA A 114 36.52 -4.61 -13.48
CA ALA A 114 35.90 -4.66 -14.80
C ALA A 114 35.67 -3.26 -15.39
N ALA A 115 35.23 -2.30 -14.56
CA ALA A 115 35.07 -0.91 -14.97
C ALA A 115 36.40 -0.26 -15.37
N ALA A 116 37.47 -0.52 -14.61
CA ALA A 116 38.81 -0.04 -14.95
C ALA A 116 39.32 -0.66 -16.28
N ALA A 117 39.10 -1.96 -16.50
CA ALA A 117 39.45 -2.62 -17.75
C ALA A 117 38.67 -2.05 -18.95
N ALA A 118 37.37 -1.78 -18.78
CA ALA A 118 36.55 -1.15 -19.81
C ALA A 118 37.01 0.28 -20.14
N ALA A 119 37.38 1.07 -19.12
CA ALA A 119 37.92 2.41 -19.32
C ALA A 119 39.27 2.38 -20.07
N ALA A 120 40.15 1.42 -19.74
CA ALA A 120 41.42 1.23 -20.45
C ALA A 120 41.21 0.82 -21.92
N ALA A 121 40.24 -0.06 -22.20
CA ALA A 121 39.88 -0.46 -23.56
C ALA A 121 39.30 0.72 -24.36
N ALA A 122 38.46 1.56 -23.75
CA ALA A 122 37.93 2.77 -24.37
C ALA A 122 39.03 3.79 -24.68
N ALA A 123 40.00 3.96 -23.78
CA ALA A 123 41.16 4.83 -24.00
C ALA A 123 42.04 4.33 -25.17
N ALA A 124 42.23 3.02 -25.31
CA ALA A 124 42.96 2.44 -26.45
C ALA A 124 42.21 2.64 -27.79
N ALA A 125 40.88 2.61 -27.78
CA ALA A 125 40.06 2.86 -28.98
C ALA A 125 40.01 4.34 -29.39
N ALA A 126 40.37 5.28 -28.51
CA ALA A 126 40.36 6.72 -28.80
C ALA A 126 41.59 7.21 -29.59
N VAL A 127 42.54 6.33 -29.93
CA VAL A 127 43.74 6.67 -30.72
C VAL A 127 43.43 6.80 -32.22
N THR A 128 42.24 6.39 -32.68
CA THR A 128 41.77 6.76 -34.01
C THR A 128 41.22 8.19 -34.01
N PRO A 129 41.80 9.10 -34.81
CA PRO A 129 41.39 10.50 -34.83
C PRO A 129 39.91 10.62 -35.25
N PRO A 130 39.09 11.37 -34.50
CA PRO A 130 37.70 11.58 -34.87
C PRO A 130 37.64 12.43 -36.16
N PRO A 131 36.72 12.12 -37.10
CA PRO A 131 36.39 13.06 -38.15
C PRO A 131 35.84 14.34 -37.52
N THR A 132 36.39 15.46 -37.96
CA THR A 132 36.16 16.84 -37.51
C THR A 132 34.67 17.12 -37.28
N ALA A 133 34.26 17.25 -36.01
CA ALA A 133 32.88 17.57 -35.66
C ALA A 133 32.64 19.09 -35.76
N PRO A 134 31.49 19.53 -36.31
CA PRO A 134 31.15 20.95 -36.39
C PRO A 134 30.73 21.53 -35.04
N SER A 135 31.13 22.78 -34.83
CA SER A 135 30.83 23.64 -33.68
C SER A 135 29.33 23.72 -33.37
N ALA A 136 28.95 23.31 -32.16
CA ALA A 136 27.57 23.39 -31.65
C ALA A 136 27.45 24.55 -30.65
N SER A 137 27.30 25.76 -31.17
CA SER A 137 26.83 26.93 -30.43
C SER A 137 25.46 27.35 -30.96
N SER A 138 24.36 26.81 -30.43
CA SER A 138 23.06 27.48 -30.57
C SER A 138 21.95 26.89 -29.70
N LEU A 139 21.44 27.76 -28.82
CA LEU A 139 20.01 28.05 -28.64
C LEU A 139 19.14 26.95 -28.03
N SER A 140 18.83 27.16 -26.75
CA SER A 140 17.59 26.76 -26.11
C SER A 140 16.38 27.21 -26.93
N ARG A 141 15.93 26.40 -27.88
CA ARG A 141 14.65 26.59 -28.56
C ARG A 141 13.52 26.15 -27.62
N PRO A 142 12.43 26.92 -27.50
CA PRO A 142 11.24 26.48 -26.80
C PRO A 142 10.70 25.21 -27.47
N LEU A 143 10.25 24.24 -26.67
CA LEU A 143 9.57 23.00 -27.09
C LEU A 143 8.23 23.34 -27.78
N LYS A 144 8.28 23.97 -28.95
CA LYS A 144 7.16 24.07 -29.87
C LYS A 144 7.19 22.81 -30.74
N ASP A 145 6.09 22.09 -30.71
CA ASP A 145 5.83 20.83 -31.41
C ASP A 145 6.34 19.57 -30.69
N VAL A 146 5.67 19.21 -29.59
CA VAL A 146 5.51 17.79 -29.23
C VAL A 146 4.70 17.15 -30.35
N ARG A 147 5.36 16.81 -31.46
CA ARG A 147 4.77 16.04 -32.55
C ARG A 147 4.32 14.72 -31.94
N GLN A 148 3.00 14.47 -31.97
CA GLN A 148 2.40 13.17 -31.74
C GLN A 148 3.19 12.13 -32.55
N ARG A 149 4.07 11.37 -31.89
CA ARG A 149 4.90 10.38 -32.53
C ARG A 149 4.55 9.03 -31.91
N ASN A 150 4.06 8.16 -32.79
CA ASN A 150 3.78 6.75 -32.60
C ASN A 150 2.45 6.45 -31.88
N SER A 151 1.40 6.25 -32.68
CA SER A 151 0.21 5.49 -32.26
C SER A 151 0.42 4.02 -32.63
N PHE A 152 0.14 3.10 -31.72
CA PHE A 152 0.08 1.67 -32.02
C PHE A 152 -1.26 1.08 -31.56
N THR A 153 -1.60 -0.09 -32.09
CA THR A 153 -2.85 -0.78 -31.77
C THR A 153 -2.59 -1.87 -30.73
N ALA A 154 -3.23 -1.80 -29.57
CA ALA A 154 -3.16 -2.82 -28.52
C ALA A 154 -4.11 -4.02 -28.74
N CYS A 155 -4.89 -4.00 -29.82
CA CYS A 155 -5.74 -5.10 -30.25
C CYS A 155 -4.88 -6.17 -30.93
N LEU A 156 -4.93 -7.38 -30.39
CA LEU A 156 -4.20 -8.53 -30.91
C LEU A 156 -5.15 -9.44 -31.68
N SER A 157 -4.62 -10.24 -32.61
CA SER A 157 -5.42 -11.24 -33.33
C SER A 157 -5.96 -12.35 -32.42
N GLU A 158 -5.33 -12.56 -31.26
CA GLU A 158 -5.76 -13.52 -30.23
C GLU A 158 -6.85 -12.98 -29.29
N ASP A 159 -7.22 -11.70 -29.40
CA ASP A 159 -8.24 -11.10 -28.55
C ASP A 159 -9.63 -11.66 -28.90
N GLN A 160 -10.35 -12.12 -27.88
CA GLN A 160 -11.70 -12.69 -28.05
C GLN A 160 -12.78 -11.62 -28.07
N LYS A 161 -12.48 -10.45 -27.52
CA LYS A 161 -13.37 -9.29 -27.41
C LYS A 161 -12.67 -8.03 -27.85
N LYS A 162 -13.46 -6.99 -28.13
CA LYS A 162 -12.92 -5.64 -28.35
C LYS A 162 -12.09 -5.21 -27.14
N THR A 163 -10.81 -4.93 -27.40
CA THR A 163 -9.83 -4.46 -26.41
C THR A 163 -10.37 -3.26 -25.65
N LYS A 164 -10.32 -3.32 -24.31
CA LYS A 164 -10.67 -2.19 -23.44
C LYS A 164 -9.52 -1.99 -22.45
N ILE A 165 -8.58 -1.14 -22.84
CA ILE A 165 -7.47 -0.76 -21.98
C ILE A 165 -8.01 0.16 -20.89
N VAL A 166 -7.91 -0.31 -19.64
CA VAL A 166 -8.41 0.41 -18.46
C VAL A 166 -7.30 1.13 -17.71
N ASP A 167 -6.06 0.66 -17.84
CA ASP A 167 -4.88 1.31 -17.27
C ASP A 167 -3.60 0.97 -18.02
N VAL A 168 -2.59 1.84 -17.89
CA VAL A 168 -1.30 1.77 -18.57
C VAL A 168 -0.18 2.18 -17.61
N GLN A 169 0.85 1.35 -17.49
CA GLN A 169 2.05 1.64 -16.73
C GLN A 169 3.28 1.60 -17.63
N LEU A 170 4.05 2.69 -17.67
CA LEU A 170 5.39 2.70 -18.26
C LEU A 170 6.37 2.08 -17.25
N LEU A 171 7.04 1.01 -17.66
CA LEU A 171 8.08 0.33 -16.92
C LEU A 171 9.46 0.90 -17.29
N PRO A 172 10.45 0.83 -16.38
CA PRO A 172 11.84 1.11 -16.72
C PRO A 172 12.30 0.27 -17.93
N GLY A 173 13.18 0.85 -18.74
CA GLY A 173 13.61 0.22 -20.00
C GLY A 173 12.65 0.42 -21.19
N GLY A 174 11.65 1.30 -21.06
CA GLY A 174 10.80 1.68 -22.19
C GLY A 174 9.80 0.59 -22.58
N ARG A 175 9.25 -0.11 -21.60
CA ARG A 175 8.17 -1.09 -21.82
C ARG A 175 6.85 -0.57 -21.29
N LEU A 176 5.76 -0.96 -21.93
CA LEU A 176 4.42 -0.57 -21.57
C LEU A 176 3.65 -1.80 -21.08
N LEU A 177 3.08 -1.70 -19.88
CA LEU A 177 2.20 -2.70 -19.33
C LEU A 177 0.76 -2.18 -19.39
N LEU A 178 -0.12 -2.90 -20.08
CA LEU A 178 -1.50 -2.50 -20.32
C LEU A 178 -2.45 -3.49 -19.63
N ALA A 179 -3.42 -2.99 -18.88
CA ALA A 179 -4.52 -3.79 -18.35
C ALA A 179 -5.69 -3.81 -19.34
N ASP A 180 -6.02 -4.97 -19.91
CA ASP A 180 -7.17 -5.17 -20.81
C ASP A 180 -8.31 -5.86 -20.04
N GLY A 181 -9.30 -5.05 -19.64
CA GLY A 181 -10.39 -5.49 -18.79
C GLY A 181 -11.31 -6.52 -19.47
N GLU A 182 -11.65 -6.29 -20.74
CA GLU A 182 -12.58 -7.17 -21.47
C GLU A 182 -11.95 -8.52 -21.82
N ASN A 183 -10.68 -8.50 -22.26
CA ASN A 183 -9.95 -9.73 -22.56
C ASN A 183 -9.36 -10.40 -21.30
N LYS A 184 -9.57 -9.83 -20.11
CA LYS A 184 -9.10 -10.35 -18.81
C LYS A 184 -7.61 -10.68 -18.84
N CYS A 185 -6.78 -9.77 -19.33
CA CYS A 185 -5.35 -10.00 -19.41
C CYS A 185 -4.54 -8.72 -19.20
N VAL A 186 -3.29 -8.89 -18.80
CA VAL A 186 -2.29 -7.84 -18.80
C VAL A 186 -1.36 -8.09 -19.99
N LYS A 187 -1.15 -7.07 -20.82
CA LYS A 187 -0.33 -7.14 -22.03
C LYS A 187 0.93 -6.31 -21.86
N LEU A 188 2.06 -6.85 -22.29
CA LEU A 188 3.36 -6.21 -22.28
C LEU A 188 3.74 -5.83 -23.71
N PHE A 189 4.11 -4.57 -23.91
CA PHE A 189 4.58 -4.01 -25.17
C PHE A 189 5.91 -3.30 -24.97
N ASP A 190 6.65 -3.09 -26.05
CA ASP A 190 7.75 -2.11 -26.07
C ASP A 190 7.24 -0.70 -26.43
N THR A 191 8.13 0.30 -26.40
CA THR A 191 7.82 1.68 -26.83
C THR A 191 7.56 1.83 -28.33
N GLN A 192 7.87 0.83 -29.15
CA GLN A 192 7.55 0.83 -30.59
C GLN A 192 6.15 0.25 -30.86
N GLY A 193 5.46 -0.23 -29.82
CA GLY A 193 4.15 -0.85 -29.94
C GLY A 193 4.21 -2.33 -30.35
N GLN A 194 5.38 -2.96 -30.31
CA GLN A 194 5.50 -4.40 -30.50
C GLN A 194 4.96 -5.13 -29.28
N HIS A 195 4.04 -6.07 -29.51
CA HIS A 195 3.56 -6.96 -28.46
C HIS A 195 4.64 -7.97 -28.08
N LEU A 196 4.92 -8.07 -26.79
CA LEU A 196 5.94 -8.98 -26.26
C LEU A 196 5.29 -10.19 -25.57
N ARG A 197 4.27 -9.94 -24.74
CA ARG A 197 3.63 -11.02 -23.96
C ARG A 197 2.23 -10.64 -23.46
N SER A 198 1.36 -11.65 -23.34
CA SER A 198 0.07 -11.55 -22.65
C SER A 198 0.05 -12.46 -21.43
N LEU A 199 -0.47 -11.98 -20.30
CA LEU A 199 -0.75 -12.77 -19.09
C LEU A 199 -2.27 -12.82 -18.87
N LYS A 200 -2.86 -14.00 -18.98
CA LYS A 200 -4.28 -14.19 -18.69
C LYS A 200 -4.52 -14.09 -17.18
N CYS A 201 -5.43 -13.20 -16.80
CA CYS A 201 -5.85 -12.99 -15.42
C CYS A 201 -7.13 -13.78 -15.13
N ARG A 202 -7.35 -14.15 -13.87
CA ARG A 202 -8.58 -14.86 -13.45
C ARG A 202 -9.81 -13.97 -13.57
N ASN A 203 -9.65 -12.69 -13.23
CA ASN A 203 -10.66 -11.65 -13.32
C ASN A 203 -10.19 -10.50 -14.22
N PRO A 204 -11.10 -9.65 -14.71
CA PRO A 204 -10.74 -8.40 -15.39
C PRO A 204 -9.75 -7.59 -14.54
N PRO A 205 -8.54 -7.28 -15.04
CA PRO A 205 -7.67 -6.30 -14.40
C PRO A 205 -8.25 -4.90 -14.55
N PHE A 206 -7.97 -4.01 -13.59
CA PHE A 206 -8.47 -2.63 -13.60
C PHE A 206 -7.38 -1.57 -13.47
N CYS A 207 -6.67 -1.51 -12.34
CA CYS A 207 -5.54 -0.60 -12.15
C CYS A 207 -4.22 -1.35 -11.96
N LEU A 208 -3.12 -0.70 -12.36
CA LEU A 208 -1.74 -1.14 -12.25
C LEU A 208 -0.98 -0.17 -11.32
N ALA A 209 -0.14 -0.68 -10.43
CA ALA A 209 0.76 0.13 -9.64
C ALA A 209 2.16 -0.48 -9.59
N MET A 210 3.17 0.29 -9.98
CA MET A 210 4.56 -0.15 -9.92
C MET A 210 5.09 -0.05 -8.48
N LEU A 211 5.49 -1.20 -7.91
CA LEU A 211 6.03 -1.31 -6.55
C LEU A 211 7.54 -1.10 -6.49
N ASP A 212 8.26 -1.60 -7.49
CA ASP A 212 9.72 -1.55 -7.52
C ASP A 212 10.19 -1.19 -8.93
N SER A 213 11.04 -0.17 -9.00
CA SER A 213 11.67 0.32 -10.22
C SER A 213 13.08 -0.24 -10.43
N SER A 214 13.48 -1.29 -9.70
CA SER A 214 14.77 -1.97 -9.92
C SER A 214 14.97 -2.30 -11.40
N SER A 215 16.17 -2.09 -11.94
CA SER A 215 16.43 -2.12 -13.38
C SER A 215 16.21 -3.49 -14.05
N ILE A 216 16.12 -4.57 -13.28
CA ILE A 216 16.07 -5.94 -13.81
C ILE A 216 14.69 -6.58 -13.57
N ARG A 217 14.06 -6.31 -12.42
CA ARG A 217 12.80 -6.94 -12.02
C ARG A 217 11.83 -5.89 -11.52
N HIS A 218 10.73 -5.73 -12.25
CA HIS A 218 9.67 -4.82 -11.85
C HIS A 218 8.56 -5.60 -11.16
N ALA A 219 8.22 -5.19 -9.95
CA ALA A 219 7.04 -5.67 -9.26
C ALA A 219 5.87 -4.73 -9.56
N VAL A 220 4.73 -5.29 -9.97
CA VAL A 220 3.52 -4.52 -10.29
C VAL A 220 2.33 -5.11 -9.55
N ALA A 221 1.58 -4.31 -8.82
CA ALA A 221 0.30 -4.69 -8.23
C ALA A 221 -0.83 -4.44 -9.22
N VAL A 222 -1.79 -5.37 -9.29
CA VAL A 222 -2.94 -5.30 -10.19
C VAL A 222 -4.23 -5.52 -9.40
N THR A 223 -5.14 -4.55 -9.47
CA THR A 223 -6.48 -4.69 -8.88
C THR A 223 -7.41 -5.48 -9.79
N LEU A 224 -8.28 -6.25 -9.15
CA LEU A 224 -9.29 -7.08 -9.79
C LEU A 224 -10.66 -6.70 -9.17
N PRO A 225 -11.37 -5.68 -9.68
CA PRO A 225 -12.50 -5.02 -8.99
C PRO A 225 -13.63 -5.96 -8.59
N TYR A 226 -13.80 -7.08 -9.30
CA TYR A 226 -14.82 -8.08 -8.99
C TYR A 226 -14.36 -9.16 -8.00
N SER A 227 -13.13 -9.06 -7.47
CA SER A 227 -12.48 -10.04 -6.61
C SER A 227 -11.83 -9.36 -5.40
N PRO A 228 -11.83 -9.98 -4.22
CA PRO A 228 -11.08 -9.47 -3.07
C PRO A 228 -9.58 -9.76 -3.19
N ALA A 229 -9.06 -9.86 -4.41
CA ALA A 229 -7.71 -10.30 -4.69
C ALA A 229 -6.92 -9.21 -5.41
N ILE A 230 -5.63 -9.11 -5.08
CA ILE A 230 -4.68 -8.24 -5.77
C ILE A 230 -3.54 -9.13 -6.26
N ASP A 231 -3.31 -9.14 -7.56
CA ASP A 231 -2.21 -9.90 -8.14
C ASP A 231 -0.93 -9.07 -8.13
N LEU A 232 0.12 -9.60 -7.51
CA LEU A 232 1.48 -9.07 -7.57
C LEU A 232 2.21 -9.79 -8.71
N LEU A 233 2.52 -9.04 -9.76
CA LEU A 233 3.20 -9.51 -10.95
C LEU A 233 4.70 -9.25 -10.83
N GLU A 234 5.49 -10.18 -11.38
CA GLU A 234 6.92 -9.98 -11.65
C GLU A 234 7.10 -9.85 -13.16
N VAL A 235 7.67 -8.73 -13.58
CA VAL A 235 8.05 -8.46 -14.97
C VAL A 235 9.58 -8.46 -15.05
N THR A 236 10.14 -9.31 -15.91
CA THR A 236 11.60 -9.46 -16.08
C THR A 236 11.89 -9.69 -17.56
N GLY A 237 12.52 -8.72 -18.21
CA GLY A 237 12.64 -8.78 -19.66
C GLY A 237 11.24 -8.78 -20.32
N ASP A 238 11.06 -9.69 -21.27
CA ASP A 238 9.79 -9.88 -21.99
C ASP A 238 8.87 -10.90 -21.28
N LYS A 239 9.22 -11.31 -20.06
CA LYS A 239 8.46 -12.28 -19.27
C LYS A 239 7.62 -11.56 -18.23
N ILE A 240 6.37 -11.98 -18.12
CA ILE A 240 5.42 -11.57 -17.09
C ILE A 240 4.80 -12.80 -16.44
N LYS A 241 4.71 -12.82 -15.11
CA LYS A 241 4.07 -13.89 -14.34
C LYS A 241 3.45 -13.35 -13.06
N VAL A 242 2.42 -14.04 -12.56
CA VAL A 242 1.90 -13.79 -11.21
C VAL A 242 2.89 -14.35 -10.20
N LYS A 243 3.49 -13.48 -9.39
CA LYS A 243 4.41 -13.88 -8.30
C LYS A 243 3.63 -14.31 -7.07
N ARG A 244 2.59 -13.55 -6.70
CA ARG A 244 1.74 -13.79 -5.54
C ARG A 244 0.38 -13.15 -5.74
N THR A 245 -0.66 -13.74 -5.17
CA THR A 245 -1.98 -13.10 -5.05
C THR A 245 -2.24 -12.78 -3.59
N LEU A 246 -2.51 -11.50 -3.29
CA LEU A 246 -2.93 -11.05 -1.96
C LEU A 246 -4.43 -11.28 -1.83
N GLN A 247 -4.86 -11.90 -0.74
CA GLN A 247 -6.27 -11.94 -0.36
C GLN A 247 -6.54 -10.79 0.59
N THR A 248 -7.59 -10.02 0.31
CA THR A 248 -7.99 -8.87 1.10
C THR A 248 -9.42 -9.07 1.59
N SER A 249 -9.88 -8.27 2.54
CA SER A 249 -11.24 -8.38 3.09
C SER A 249 -12.30 -7.72 2.20
N ARG A 250 -11.89 -6.92 1.21
CA ARG A 250 -12.75 -6.05 0.41
C ARG A 250 -12.34 -6.11 -1.06
N LYS A 251 -13.19 -5.54 -1.91
CA LYS A 251 -12.89 -5.34 -3.34
C LYS A 251 -12.34 -3.93 -3.52
N TYR A 252 -11.34 -3.80 -4.37
CA TYR A 252 -10.67 -2.54 -4.66
C TYR A 252 -10.57 -2.34 -6.15
N ASP A 253 -10.77 -1.08 -6.56
CA ASP A 253 -10.77 -0.71 -7.96
C ASP A 253 -9.49 0.06 -8.28
N ALA A 254 -9.03 0.89 -7.36
CA ALA A 254 -7.79 1.64 -7.50
C ALA A 254 -6.66 1.05 -6.64
N VAL A 255 -5.44 1.12 -7.15
CA VAL A 255 -4.21 0.83 -6.41
C VAL A 255 -3.14 1.87 -6.73
N ALA A 256 -2.41 2.28 -5.71
CA ALA A 256 -1.19 3.05 -5.86
C ALA A 256 -0.11 2.48 -4.92
N ALA A 257 1.12 2.44 -5.38
CA ALA A 257 2.25 2.12 -4.50
C ALA A 257 2.65 3.37 -3.73
N ILE A 258 2.67 3.28 -2.39
CA ILE A 258 3.25 4.34 -1.55
C ILE A 258 4.77 4.17 -1.49
N ASN A 259 5.20 2.92 -1.40
CA ASN A 259 6.60 2.50 -1.38
C ASN A 259 6.68 1.02 -1.77
N ASN A 260 7.87 0.42 -1.71
CA ASN A 260 8.12 -0.97 -2.11
C ASN A 260 7.49 -2.03 -1.18
N GLN A 261 6.80 -1.63 -0.10
CA GLN A 261 6.21 -2.50 0.91
C GLN A 261 4.73 -2.18 1.21
N THR A 262 4.21 -1.05 0.71
CA THR A 262 2.89 -0.54 1.09
C THR A 262 2.10 -0.10 -0.14
N LEU A 263 0.86 -0.58 -0.23
CA LEU A 263 -0.11 -0.19 -1.23
C LEU A 263 -1.20 0.68 -0.60
N ALA A 264 -1.64 1.72 -1.31
CA ALA A 264 -2.88 2.42 -1.06
C ALA A 264 -3.95 1.88 -2.01
N LEU A 265 -5.11 1.50 -1.46
CA LEU A 265 -6.18 0.87 -2.21
C LEU A 265 -7.49 1.65 -2.05
N GLY A 266 -8.06 2.06 -3.17
CA GLY A 266 -9.33 2.78 -3.21
C GLY A 266 -10.51 1.84 -3.45
N TYR A 267 -11.62 2.07 -2.73
CA TYR A 267 -12.86 1.32 -2.93
C TYR A 267 -13.61 1.81 -4.17
N ASP A 268 -14.35 0.90 -4.81
CA ASP A 268 -15.35 1.25 -5.84
C ASP A 268 -16.45 2.16 -5.27
N ASN A 269 -17.02 1.77 -4.13
CA ASN A 269 -18.29 2.31 -3.62
C ASN A 269 -18.17 3.11 -2.32
N GLY A 270 -16.98 3.60 -1.98
CA GLY A 270 -16.78 4.29 -0.70
C GLY A 270 -15.65 5.29 -0.78
N PRO A 271 -15.73 6.40 -0.03
CA PRO A 271 -14.72 7.44 -0.10
C PRO A 271 -13.54 7.12 0.81
N GLY A 272 -13.10 5.86 0.85
CA GLY A 272 -12.06 5.42 1.76
C GLY A 272 -10.90 4.76 1.03
N ILE A 273 -9.77 4.74 1.72
CA ILE A 273 -8.50 4.19 1.25
C ILE A 273 -7.98 3.26 2.33
N ASP A 274 -7.66 2.02 1.96
CA ASP A 274 -6.89 1.13 2.83
C ASP A 274 -5.42 1.22 2.46
N LEU A 275 -4.56 1.39 3.47
CA LEU A 275 -3.14 1.16 3.36
C LEU A 275 -2.87 -0.28 3.78
N ILE A 276 -2.28 -1.08 2.90
CA ILE A 276 -1.97 -2.48 3.17
C ILE A 276 -0.48 -2.78 2.96
N ASP A 277 0.05 -3.78 3.66
CA ASP A 277 1.35 -4.35 3.33
C ASP A 277 1.27 -5.37 2.17
N LEU A 278 2.43 -5.77 1.64
CA LEU A 278 2.52 -6.84 0.63
C LEU A 278 2.23 -8.24 1.18
N GLY A 279 1.87 -8.36 2.45
CA GLY A 279 1.28 -9.55 3.05
C GLY A 279 -0.25 -9.59 2.95
N GLY A 280 -0.89 -8.48 2.57
CA GLY A 280 -2.34 -8.30 2.56
C GLY A 280 -2.92 -7.79 3.88
N ARG A 281 -2.08 -7.43 4.87
CA ARG A 281 -2.55 -6.91 6.16
C ARG A 281 -2.88 -5.42 6.03
N VAL A 282 -4.05 -5.04 6.52
CA VAL A 282 -4.46 -3.63 6.59
C VAL A 282 -3.67 -2.93 7.69
N LEU A 283 -2.84 -1.97 7.29
CA LEU A 283 -2.02 -1.14 8.18
C LEU A 283 -2.82 0.05 8.71
N ARG A 284 -3.63 0.66 7.84
CA ARG A 284 -4.43 1.84 8.18
C ARG A 284 -5.62 1.97 7.26
N GLN A 285 -6.75 2.43 7.80
CA GLN A 285 -7.91 2.84 7.02
C GLN A 285 -8.04 4.35 7.08
N ILE A 286 -8.22 4.99 5.93
CA ILE A 286 -8.40 6.44 5.79
C ILE A 286 -9.77 6.67 5.18
N TRP A 287 -10.63 7.38 5.90
CA TRP A 287 -11.95 7.78 5.38
C TRP A 287 -11.85 9.23 4.90
N CYS A 288 -12.06 9.44 3.61
CA CYS A 288 -12.26 10.76 3.04
C CYS A 288 -13.74 11.09 3.18
N TYR A 289 -14.07 12.07 4.01
CA TYR A 289 -15.43 12.60 4.00
C TYR A 289 -15.52 13.58 2.85
N VAL A 290 -16.28 13.24 1.82
CA VAL A 290 -16.72 14.25 0.85
C VAL A 290 -17.67 15.15 1.65
N ILE A 291 -17.19 16.31 2.07
CA ILE A 291 -18.09 17.34 2.60
C ILE A 291 -19.02 17.62 1.43
N PRO A 292 -20.32 17.29 1.54
CA PRO A 292 -21.25 17.63 0.47
C PRO A 292 -21.10 19.13 0.29
N GLU A 293 -20.67 19.58 -0.89
CA GLU A 293 -20.74 20.98 -1.22
C GLU A 293 -22.15 21.39 -0.87
N THR A 294 -22.30 22.26 0.14
CA THR A 294 -23.58 22.87 0.44
C THR A 294 -23.88 23.67 -0.80
N THR A 295 -24.56 23.03 -1.76
CA THR A 295 -24.99 23.64 -3.00
C THR A 295 -25.64 24.94 -2.58
N GLY A 296 -25.04 26.05 -2.99
CA GLY A 296 -25.47 27.40 -2.62
C GLY A 296 -26.79 27.78 -3.27
N LYS A 297 -27.79 26.89 -3.20
CA LYS A 297 -29.17 27.17 -3.51
C LYS A 297 -29.84 27.60 -2.21
N ASP A 298 -30.05 28.91 -2.14
CA ASP A 298 -30.97 29.61 -1.24
C ASP A 298 -30.55 29.79 0.22
N ARG A 299 -29.43 30.51 0.42
CA ARG A 299 -29.43 31.52 1.49
C ARG A 299 -30.38 32.66 1.06
N LYS A 300 -31.69 32.45 1.19
CA LYS A 300 -32.62 33.57 1.33
C LYS A 300 -32.16 34.34 2.57
N GLN A 301 -31.71 35.58 2.38
CA GLN A 301 -31.53 36.49 3.50
C GLN A 301 -32.86 36.51 4.28
N PRO A 302 -32.86 36.37 5.63
CA PRO A 302 -34.08 36.53 6.39
C PRO A 302 -34.63 37.92 6.09
N ALA A 303 -35.87 37.97 5.60
CA ALA A 303 -36.58 39.22 5.41
C ALA A 303 -36.61 39.92 6.78
N THR A 304 -35.98 41.09 6.87
CA THR A 304 -36.18 42.05 7.95
C THR A 304 -37.64 42.47 7.92
N THR A 305 -38.50 41.76 8.64
CA THR A 305 -39.85 42.23 8.96
C THR A 305 -39.71 43.40 9.91
N GLY A 306 -40.09 44.58 9.42
CA GLY A 306 -40.17 45.80 10.20
C GLY A 306 -41.12 45.63 11.39
N ASN A 307 -40.68 46.13 12.53
CA ASN A 307 -41.51 46.42 13.68
C ASN A 307 -42.43 47.60 13.33
N ASP A 308 -43.73 47.33 13.15
CA ASP A 308 -44.75 48.35 13.37
C ASP A 308 -45.43 48.06 14.72
N TRP A 309 -45.06 48.84 15.74
CA TRP A 309 -45.81 48.96 16.97
C TRP A 309 -46.86 50.05 16.79
N LYS A 310 -48.14 49.66 16.85
CA LYS A 310 -49.25 50.49 17.33
C LYS A 310 -50.16 49.64 18.21
#